data_AF-A0A662LT03-F1
#
_entry.id   AF-A0A662LT03-F1
#
_cell.length_a   1.000
_cell.length_b   1.000
_cell.length_c   1.000
_cell.angle_alpha   90.00
_cell.angle_beta   90.00
_cell.angle_gamma   90.00
#
_symmetry.space_group_name_H-M   'P 1'
#
loop_
_entity.id
_entity.type
_entity.pdbx_description
1 polymer ?
#
loop_
_entity_poly.entity_id
_entity_poly.type
_entity_poly.pdbx_seq_one_letter_code
_entity_poly.pdbx_strand_id
1 'polypeptide(L)'
;MKCKFYAIGLIFIIFLSSFSIQVLSDTKNQNFLSNSNQNNNYEISSIHNQSLEGYTLFGPEYGKQIYLMKNDGTLINRWESNNIQGLGIELLKNGNLVRSCSTYPNPIFPFGGFTGRLEMFNWNGSLIWEFDYSDSNVCLHHDIEVLPNGNILLIAWELITSDEVLSAGKNPEKFPWTYLASEHIIEIKPDDTYGGEIVWEWHLWDHLIQDYDSSKNNYGIVSEHPELVDINFEIDETVLNPDNFHINSIDYNEKLDQILLSVRNYNEIWIIDHSTTTSQSMSHEGGISGKGGDILYRWGNPETYDKGTSEDRELYFQHDANWIDEGMPGEGNILIFNNGPHRPQGTYSSIDEINPPLENEYQYYFSESGRFGPFDLVWTYTAEEKTDFYSNHISSAQRISNGNTLICEGDDGYFFEVSSNKETVWEYQNQYPLFNPLKDVFKIKRYTLGYEGIGEFQTENPLPPDRPTGETNIKTGQEYTFSTVTTDPDDGNIIYWFDWGDGTNSGWIGPFNSGRMGVSSHMWNEPGTYEITVIAQNMKGLLSGLSEPLNITVEGLQVFLLGKVDSRTVKENEISLFSDKLVYLSVTPFDFEIFNYGVRVIIDKEYKGILNDHLVFGKFVLRYLN
;
A
#
# COMPACT_ATOMS: atom_id res chain seq x y z
N MET A 1 -42.34 -37.80 -47.34
CA MET A 1 -41.13 -38.59 -47.02
C MET A 1 -40.10 -37.58 -46.49
N LYS A 2 -39.94 -37.40 -45.17
CA LYS A 2 -38.96 -38.08 -44.26
C LYS A 2 -37.60 -38.29 -44.95
N CYS A 3 -36.42 -37.94 -44.43
CA CYS A 3 -35.92 -37.30 -43.20
C CYS A 3 -34.38 -37.32 -43.40
N LYS A 4 -33.66 -36.31 -42.88
CA LYS A 4 -32.53 -36.46 -41.93
C LYS A 4 -31.61 -35.24 -41.99
N PHE A 5 -31.80 -34.36 -41.01
CA PHE A 5 -30.75 -33.52 -40.44
C PHE A 5 -29.78 -34.44 -39.68
N TYR A 6 -28.47 -34.27 -39.89
CA TYR A 6 -27.46 -34.77 -38.98
C TYR A 6 -27.02 -33.61 -38.10
N ALA A 7 -27.59 -33.56 -36.89
CA ALA A 7 -26.96 -32.89 -35.76
C ALA A 7 -25.89 -33.85 -35.23
N ILE A 8 -24.63 -33.43 -35.25
CA ILE A 8 -23.57 -34.06 -34.46
C ILE A 8 -23.30 -33.09 -33.32
N GLY A 9 -23.87 -33.39 -32.16
CA GLY A 9 -23.47 -32.76 -30.91
C GLY A 9 -22.08 -33.27 -30.54
N LEU A 10 -21.12 -32.37 -30.37
CA LEU A 10 -19.92 -32.67 -29.61
C LEU A 10 -20.31 -32.69 -28.13
N ILE A 11 -20.43 -33.90 -27.61
CA ILE A 11 -20.42 -34.17 -26.17
C ILE A 11 -18.96 -34.05 -25.75
N PHE A 12 -18.60 -32.97 -25.05
CA PHE A 12 -17.36 -32.93 -24.29
C PHE A 12 -17.51 -33.86 -23.09
N ILE A 13 -16.84 -35.01 -23.15
CA ILE A 13 -16.65 -35.91 -22.02
C ILE A 13 -15.59 -35.27 -21.14
N ILE A 14 -16.00 -34.81 -19.96
CA ILE A 14 -15.09 -34.47 -18.86
C ILE A 14 -14.42 -35.77 -18.45
N PHE A 15 -13.16 -35.97 -18.85
CA PHE A 15 -12.29 -36.95 -18.22
C PHE A 15 -11.84 -36.37 -16.88
N LEU A 16 -12.61 -36.66 -15.83
CA LEU A 16 -12.03 -36.76 -14.49
C LEU A 16 -11.13 -37.99 -14.50
N SER A 17 -9.87 -37.82 -14.89
CA SER A 17 -8.85 -38.82 -14.56
C SER A 17 -8.62 -38.74 -13.06
N SER A 18 -9.28 -39.64 -12.34
CA SER A 18 -8.91 -40.05 -11.00
C SER A 18 -7.50 -40.63 -11.05
N PHE A 19 -6.47 -39.78 -10.93
CA PHE A 19 -5.15 -40.26 -10.57
C PHE A 19 -5.21 -40.64 -9.10
N SER A 20 -5.21 -41.95 -8.88
CA SER A 20 -4.98 -42.55 -7.58
C SER A 20 -3.53 -42.25 -7.23
N ILE A 21 -3.29 -41.36 -6.27
CA ILE A 21 -1.98 -41.21 -5.65
C ILE A 21 -1.70 -42.54 -4.94
N GLN A 22 -0.88 -43.37 -5.56
CA GLN A 22 -0.31 -44.54 -4.92
C GLN A 22 0.80 -44.01 -4.01
N VAL A 23 0.45 -43.71 -2.77
CA VAL A 23 1.39 -43.37 -1.70
C VAL A 23 2.34 -44.55 -1.54
N LEU A 24 3.56 -44.42 -2.06
CA LEU A 24 4.69 -45.21 -1.59
C LEU A 24 5.00 -44.67 -0.20
N SER A 25 4.56 -45.43 0.81
CA SER A 25 4.91 -45.22 2.19
C SER A 25 6.41 -45.46 2.37
N ASP A 26 7.20 -44.40 2.45
CA ASP A 26 8.48 -44.50 3.14
C ASP A 26 8.24 -44.33 4.64
N THR A 27 8.28 -45.46 5.33
CA THR A 27 8.12 -45.57 6.77
C THR A 27 9.32 -44.97 7.49
N LYS A 28 9.26 -43.70 7.88
CA LYS A 28 9.91 -43.22 9.11
C LYS A 28 8.99 -42.23 9.84
N ASN A 29 8.87 -42.47 11.14
CA ASN A 29 8.21 -41.64 12.15
C ASN A 29 6.68 -41.74 12.29
N GLN A 30 6.19 -42.95 12.59
CA GLN A 30 5.07 -43.09 13.52
C GLN A 30 5.61 -43.18 14.95
N ASN A 31 5.56 -42.07 15.68
CA ASN A 31 5.41 -42.01 17.13
C ASN A 31 5.29 -40.54 17.52
N PHE A 32 4.09 -39.96 17.51
CA PHE A 32 3.69 -38.85 18.41
C PHE A 32 2.19 -38.59 18.27
N LEU A 33 1.36 -39.52 18.75
CA LEU A 33 -0.03 -39.22 19.11
C LEU A 33 -0.39 -40.00 20.38
N SER A 34 0.01 -39.46 21.53
CA SER A 34 -0.77 -39.55 22.78
C SER A 34 -0.23 -38.57 23.81
N ASN A 35 -0.90 -37.43 23.97
CA ASN A 35 -1.44 -37.00 25.26
C ASN A 35 -2.03 -35.60 25.16
N SER A 36 -3.28 -35.53 25.60
CA SER A 36 -4.09 -34.32 25.80
C SER A 36 -3.53 -33.38 26.87
N ASN A 37 -3.82 -32.09 26.70
CA ASN A 37 -3.70 -30.98 27.66
C ASN A 37 -2.28 -30.52 28.00
N GLN A 38 -1.67 -29.69 27.15
CA GLN A 38 -0.72 -28.67 27.59
C GLN A 38 -0.91 -27.39 26.77
N ASN A 39 -0.77 -26.24 27.44
CA ASN A 39 -0.68 -24.92 26.82
C ASN A 39 0.41 -24.94 25.75
N ASN A 40 0.03 -24.75 24.49
CA ASN A 40 1.00 -24.63 23.41
C ASN A 40 1.70 -23.27 23.53
N ASN A 41 2.86 -23.26 24.16
CA ASN A 41 3.91 -22.30 23.81
C ASN A 41 4.39 -22.71 22.42
N TYR A 42 4.06 -21.91 21.41
CA TYR A 42 4.40 -22.19 20.00
C TYR A 42 5.88 -21.82 19.77
N GLU A 43 6.65 -22.75 19.21
CA GLU A 43 8.12 -22.65 19.10
C GLU A 43 8.54 -21.61 18.04
N ILE A 44 8.85 -20.40 18.51
CA ILE A 44 9.73 -19.44 17.85
C ILE A 44 11.15 -19.86 18.22
N SER A 45 11.86 -20.45 17.27
CA SER A 45 13.25 -20.81 17.41
C SER A 45 14.10 -19.54 17.22
N SER A 46 14.47 -18.94 18.36
CA SER A 46 15.42 -17.82 18.52
C SER A 46 15.25 -16.58 17.64
N ILE A 47 14.61 -15.54 18.19
CA ILE A 47 14.93 -14.15 17.81
C ILE A 47 16.38 -13.90 18.27
N HIS A 48 17.33 -13.94 17.33
CA HIS A 48 18.69 -13.49 17.64
C HIS A 48 18.70 -11.96 17.67
N ASN A 49 19.54 -11.39 18.54
CA ASN A 49 19.70 -9.94 18.78
C ASN A 49 20.21 -9.14 17.54
N GLN A 50 20.19 -9.77 16.36
CA GLN A 50 20.67 -9.27 15.07
C GLN A 50 19.57 -9.23 13.99
N SER A 51 18.39 -9.82 14.22
CA SER A 51 17.27 -9.71 13.29
C SER A 51 16.70 -8.29 13.27
N LEU A 52 16.17 -7.86 12.12
CA LEU A 52 15.50 -6.56 12.01
C LEU A 52 14.07 -6.68 12.57
N GLU A 53 13.80 -6.00 13.67
CA GLU A 53 12.42 -5.84 14.14
C GLU A 53 11.59 -5.07 13.11
N GLY A 54 10.41 -5.60 12.79
CA GLY A 54 9.50 -4.99 11.83
C GLY A 54 8.23 -5.82 11.61
N TYR A 55 7.66 -5.64 10.43
CA TYR A 55 6.39 -6.22 10.03
C TYR A 55 6.52 -6.91 8.68
N THR A 56 6.20 -8.19 8.62
CA THR A 56 6.21 -8.97 7.39
C THR A 56 4.80 -9.03 6.81
N LEU A 57 4.64 -8.51 5.59
CA LEU A 57 3.43 -8.63 4.78
C LEU A 57 3.55 -9.88 3.89
N PHE A 58 2.49 -10.69 3.84
CA PHE A 58 2.45 -11.87 2.99
C PHE A 58 1.02 -12.30 2.65
N GLY A 59 0.85 -12.97 1.51
CA GLY A 59 -0.40 -13.56 1.05
C GLY A 59 -0.17 -15.01 0.61
N PRO A 60 -0.89 -16.00 1.19
CA PRO A 60 -0.85 -17.36 0.69
C PRO A 60 -1.47 -17.44 -0.72
N GLU A 61 -0.82 -18.18 -1.62
CA GLU A 61 -1.33 -18.46 -2.95
C GLU A 61 -2.70 -19.15 -2.86
N TYR A 62 -3.61 -18.79 -3.77
CA TYR A 62 -5.02 -19.20 -3.75
C TYR A 62 -5.81 -18.81 -2.48
N GLY A 63 -5.18 -18.07 -1.56
CA GLY A 63 -5.80 -17.51 -0.37
C GLY A 63 -6.66 -16.29 -0.68
N LYS A 64 -7.57 -15.98 0.25
CA LYS A 64 -8.39 -14.76 0.21
C LYS A 64 -7.86 -13.66 1.12
N GLN A 65 -6.89 -13.99 1.97
CA GLN A 65 -6.41 -13.12 3.04
C GLN A 65 -4.98 -12.68 2.78
N ILE A 66 -4.70 -11.41 3.04
CA ILE A 66 -3.34 -10.87 3.17
C ILE A 66 -3.10 -10.56 4.64
N TYR A 67 -1.91 -10.89 5.14
CA TYR A 67 -1.55 -10.78 6.55
C TYR A 67 -0.36 -9.85 6.74
N LEU A 68 -0.39 -9.09 7.84
CA LEU A 68 0.74 -8.30 8.32
C LEU A 68 1.10 -8.77 9.73
N MET A 69 2.36 -9.11 9.99
CA MET A 69 2.77 -9.81 11.21
C MET A 69 4.11 -9.33 11.76
N LYS A 70 4.25 -9.24 13.09
CA LYS A 70 5.53 -8.98 13.77
C LYS A 70 6.49 -10.17 13.70
N ASN A 71 7.76 -9.93 13.96
CA ASN A 71 8.80 -10.98 14.05
C ASN A 71 8.48 -12.08 15.05
N ASP A 72 7.74 -11.79 16.13
CA ASP A 72 7.33 -12.78 17.14
C ASP A 72 6.09 -13.60 16.74
N GLY A 73 5.63 -13.47 15.50
CA GLY A 73 4.44 -14.16 14.99
C GLY A 73 3.12 -13.46 15.33
N THR A 74 3.13 -12.33 16.05
CA THR A 74 1.91 -11.58 16.37
C THR A 74 1.29 -11.00 15.10
N LEU A 75 0.06 -11.38 14.80
CA LEU A 75 -0.72 -10.80 13.71
C LEU A 75 -1.16 -9.37 14.05
N ILE A 76 -0.87 -8.42 13.15
CA ILE A 76 -1.11 -6.99 13.31
C ILE A 76 -2.32 -6.52 12.52
N ASN A 77 -2.40 -6.91 11.26
CA ASN A 77 -3.56 -6.65 10.45
C ASN A 77 -3.82 -7.81 9.48
N ARG A 78 -5.05 -7.85 8.96
CA ARG A 78 -5.49 -8.80 7.95
C ARG A 78 -6.56 -8.17 7.08
N TRP A 79 -6.38 -8.27 5.78
CA TRP A 79 -7.36 -7.86 4.77
C TRP A 79 -8.01 -9.10 4.16
N GLU A 80 -9.33 -9.09 3.97
CA GLU A 80 -10.11 -10.19 3.40
C GLU A 80 -10.70 -9.76 2.06
N SER A 81 -10.39 -10.51 1.00
CA SER A 81 -11.06 -10.38 -0.29
C SER A 81 -12.19 -11.41 -0.45
N ASN A 82 -13.14 -11.12 -1.34
CA ASN A 82 -14.09 -12.13 -1.80
C ASN A 82 -13.44 -13.09 -2.83
N ASN A 83 -12.33 -12.67 -3.42
CA ASN A 83 -11.62 -13.32 -4.51
C ASN A 83 -10.40 -14.08 -3.98
N ILE A 84 -10.02 -15.13 -4.69
CA ILE A 84 -8.80 -15.90 -4.37
C ILE A 84 -7.59 -15.23 -5.02
N GLN A 85 -6.42 -15.76 -4.68
CA GLN A 85 -5.11 -15.41 -5.21
C GLN A 85 -4.56 -14.13 -4.60
N GLY A 86 -3.32 -14.19 -4.09
CA GLY A 86 -2.62 -13.06 -3.50
C GLY A 86 -1.14 -13.14 -3.85
N LEU A 87 -0.80 -12.73 -5.07
CA LEU A 87 0.56 -12.76 -5.60
C LEU A 87 1.22 -11.39 -5.36
N GLY A 88 1.13 -10.47 -6.32
CA GLY A 88 1.54 -9.08 -6.16
C GLY A 88 0.76 -8.39 -5.04
N ILE A 89 1.48 -7.93 -4.02
CA ILE A 89 0.93 -7.26 -2.83
C ILE A 89 1.84 -6.11 -2.42
N GLU A 90 1.24 -4.97 -2.05
CA GLU A 90 1.99 -3.82 -1.54
C GLU A 90 1.17 -3.09 -0.48
N LEU A 91 1.81 -2.72 0.62
CA LEU A 91 1.20 -1.85 1.63
C LEU A 91 1.69 -0.43 1.40
N LEU A 92 0.82 0.45 0.93
CA LEU A 92 1.13 1.83 0.59
C LEU A 92 1.44 2.66 1.83
N LYS A 93 2.17 3.76 1.64
CA LYS A 93 2.52 4.72 2.71
C LYS A 93 1.31 5.33 3.41
N ASN A 94 0.18 5.47 2.71
CA ASN A 94 -1.08 5.95 3.30
C ASN A 94 -1.86 4.85 4.05
N GLY A 95 -1.33 3.63 4.12
CA GLY A 95 -1.93 2.53 4.86
C GLY A 95 -2.87 1.63 4.08
N ASN A 96 -3.13 1.96 2.81
CA ASN A 96 -3.94 1.12 1.94
C ASN A 96 -3.12 -0.09 1.48
N LEU A 97 -3.77 -1.24 1.39
CA LEU A 97 -3.20 -2.45 0.80
C LEU A 97 -3.65 -2.54 -0.66
N VAL A 98 -2.70 -2.69 -1.58
CA VAL A 98 -2.96 -3.14 -2.96
C VAL A 98 -2.65 -4.62 -3.07
N ARG A 99 -3.49 -5.36 -3.80
CA ARG A 99 -3.25 -6.76 -4.14
C ARG A 99 -3.75 -7.10 -5.53
N SER A 100 -3.09 -8.05 -6.19
CA SER A 100 -3.67 -8.78 -7.31
C SER A 100 -4.50 -9.97 -6.81
N CYS A 101 -5.57 -10.30 -7.52
CA CYS A 101 -6.46 -11.41 -7.21
C CYS A 101 -7.17 -11.93 -8.46
N SER A 102 -7.86 -13.06 -8.32
CA SER A 102 -8.66 -13.70 -9.37
C SER A 102 -10.14 -13.77 -9.00
N THR A 103 -10.98 -13.13 -9.82
CA THR A 103 -12.44 -13.25 -9.76
C THR A 103 -12.94 -14.60 -10.29
N TYR A 104 -12.28 -15.13 -11.32
CA TYR A 104 -12.57 -16.44 -11.91
C TYR A 104 -11.34 -16.91 -12.71
N PRO A 105 -11.09 -18.23 -12.81
CA PRO A 105 -10.04 -18.74 -13.68
C PRO A 105 -10.32 -18.35 -15.14
N ASN A 106 -9.39 -17.64 -15.77
CA ASN A 106 -9.48 -17.30 -17.18
C ASN A 106 -9.28 -18.57 -18.03
N PRO A 107 -10.24 -18.99 -18.86
CA PRO A 107 -10.13 -20.24 -19.62
C PRO A 107 -9.13 -20.16 -20.78
N ILE A 108 -8.72 -18.96 -21.20
CA ILE A 108 -7.71 -18.73 -22.23
C ILE A 108 -6.30 -18.70 -21.63
N PHE A 109 -6.16 -18.22 -20.40
CA PHE A 109 -4.87 -18.14 -19.70
C PHE A 109 -4.88 -18.99 -18.41
N PRO A 110 -4.99 -20.34 -18.51
CA PRO A 110 -5.07 -21.23 -17.35
C PRO A 110 -3.67 -21.58 -16.78
N PHE A 111 -2.73 -20.64 -16.83
CA PHE A 111 -1.32 -20.86 -16.45
C PHE A 111 -1.05 -20.48 -14.99
N GLY A 112 0.08 -20.94 -14.44
CA GLY A 112 0.52 -20.53 -13.11
C GLY A 112 0.69 -19.00 -13.03
N GLY A 113 0.30 -18.42 -11.91
CA GLY A 113 0.39 -16.98 -11.69
C GLY A 113 -0.83 -16.15 -12.12
N PHE A 114 -1.88 -16.75 -12.70
CA PHE A 114 -3.06 -15.98 -13.13
C PHE A 114 -3.70 -15.19 -11.97
N THR A 115 -4.11 -13.95 -12.26
CA THR A 115 -4.88 -13.09 -11.34
C THR A 115 -6.09 -12.52 -12.08
N GLY A 116 -5.90 -11.45 -12.85
CA GLY A 116 -6.92 -10.81 -13.68
C GLY A 116 -7.61 -9.59 -13.05
N ARG A 117 -7.43 -9.33 -11.75
CA ARG A 117 -7.97 -8.16 -11.05
C ARG A 117 -6.95 -7.57 -10.07
N LEU A 118 -6.99 -6.25 -9.88
CA LEU A 118 -6.46 -5.55 -8.71
C LEU A 118 -7.56 -5.14 -7.74
N GLU A 119 -7.23 -5.18 -6.46
CA GLU A 119 -8.05 -4.64 -5.37
C GLU A 119 -7.21 -3.74 -4.48
N MET A 120 -7.79 -2.63 -4.03
CA MET A 120 -7.22 -1.79 -2.98
C MET A 120 -8.16 -1.77 -1.78
N PHE A 121 -7.62 -2.06 -0.61
CA PHE A 121 -8.31 -2.00 0.66
C PHE A 121 -7.74 -0.89 1.53
N ASN A 122 -8.59 -0.19 2.26
CA ASN A 122 -8.11 0.63 3.37
C ASN A 122 -7.63 -0.25 4.54
N TRP A 123 -6.96 0.36 5.52
CA TRP A 123 -6.44 -0.36 6.69
C TRP A 123 -7.50 -1.13 7.48
N ASN A 124 -8.74 -0.65 7.52
CA ASN A 124 -9.85 -1.30 8.21
C ASN A 124 -10.43 -2.51 7.43
N GLY A 125 -9.87 -2.84 6.26
CA GLY A 125 -10.31 -3.97 5.44
C GLY A 125 -11.50 -3.67 4.54
N SER A 126 -11.87 -2.40 4.35
CA SER A 126 -12.89 -2.03 3.36
C SER A 126 -12.26 -1.93 1.98
N LEU A 127 -12.86 -2.60 0.99
CA LEU A 127 -12.51 -2.41 -0.41
C LEU A 127 -12.88 -0.98 -0.82
N ILE A 128 -11.92 -0.23 -1.36
CA ILE A 128 -12.08 1.18 -1.75
C ILE A 128 -11.85 1.40 -3.24
N TRP A 129 -11.21 0.45 -3.93
CA TRP A 129 -10.97 0.51 -5.37
C TRP A 129 -10.71 -0.89 -5.93
N GLU A 130 -11.06 -1.12 -7.19
CA GLU A 130 -10.76 -2.35 -7.93
C GLU A 130 -10.58 -2.05 -9.42
N PHE A 131 -9.83 -2.90 -10.13
CA PHE A 131 -9.61 -2.82 -11.57
C PHE A 131 -9.56 -4.21 -12.18
N ASP A 132 -10.45 -4.48 -13.14
CA ASP A 132 -10.49 -5.72 -13.90
C ASP A 132 -9.69 -5.60 -15.19
N TYR A 133 -8.80 -6.55 -15.43
CA TYR A 133 -8.05 -6.65 -16.69
C TYR A 133 -7.86 -8.12 -17.05
N SER A 134 -8.97 -8.75 -17.42
CA SER A 134 -9.04 -10.14 -17.84
C SER A 134 -10.23 -10.37 -18.77
N ASP A 135 -9.95 -10.80 -20.00
CA ASP A 135 -10.95 -11.20 -20.99
C ASP A 135 -10.39 -12.30 -21.92
N SER A 136 -10.95 -12.46 -23.12
CA SER A 136 -10.48 -13.47 -24.07
C SER A 136 -9.14 -13.16 -24.74
N ASN A 137 -8.63 -11.94 -24.59
CA ASN A 137 -7.43 -11.44 -25.26
C ASN A 137 -6.33 -11.09 -24.25
N VAL A 138 -6.67 -10.71 -23.02
CA VAL A 138 -5.67 -10.33 -21.99
C VAL A 138 -5.98 -10.93 -20.63
N CYS A 139 -4.96 -11.05 -19.76
CA CYS A 139 -5.15 -11.37 -18.34
C CYS A 139 -3.95 -10.92 -17.49
N LEU A 140 -4.20 -10.20 -16.40
CA LEU A 140 -3.16 -9.95 -15.38
C LEU A 140 -2.65 -11.27 -14.79
N HIS A 141 -1.37 -11.28 -14.43
CA HIS A 141 -0.72 -12.39 -13.77
C HIS A 141 0.47 -11.92 -12.92
N HIS A 142 0.87 -12.75 -11.95
CA HIS A 142 1.96 -12.54 -11.02
C HIS A 142 1.93 -11.20 -10.27
N ASP A 143 2.77 -10.28 -10.68
CA ASP A 143 3.30 -9.21 -9.84
C ASP A 143 2.86 -7.82 -10.28
N ILE A 144 3.03 -6.86 -9.39
CA ILE A 144 2.67 -5.45 -9.58
C ILE A 144 3.79 -4.59 -9.01
N GLU A 145 3.93 -3.37 -9.51
CA GLU A 145 4.81 -2.37 -8.91
C GLU A 145 4.09 -1.03 -8.77
N VAL A 146 4.12 -0.42 -7.59
CA VAL A 146 3.41 0.83 -7.33
C VAL A 146 4.38 2.00 -7.42
N LEU A 147 4.17 2.85 -8.42
CA LEU A 147 5.06 3.95 -8.72
C LEU A 147 4.93 5.10 -7.70
N PRO A 148 5.98 5.94 -7.53
CA PRO A 148 5.94 7.11 -6.63
C PRO A 148 4.81 8.11 -6.90
N ASN A 149 4.33 8.16 -8.16
CA ASN A 149 3.22 9.01 -8.58
C ASN A 149 1.83 8.43 -8.23
N GLY A 150 1.76 7.20 -7.71
CA GLY A 150 0.53 6.48 -7.36
C GLY A 150 -0.06 5.62 -8.49
N ASN A 151 0.56 5.62 -9.67
CA ASN A 151 0.22 4.68 -10.74
C ASN A 151 0.76 3.29 -10.41
N ILE A 152 0.27 2.28 -11.13
CA ILE A 152 0.64 0.87 -10.89
C ILE A 152 1.05 0.24 -12.20
N LEU A 153 2.27 -0.32 -12.23
CA LEU A 153 2.73 -1.19 -13.30
C LEU A 153 2.20 -2.60 -13.08
N LEU A 154 1.78 -3.22 -14.18
CA LEU A 154 1.08 -4.49 -14.18
C LEU A 154 1.64 -5.39 -15.27
N ILE A 155 1.94 -6.63 -14.91
CA ILE A 155 2.28 -7.68 -15.87
C ILE A 155 0.98 -8.33 -16.36
N ALA A 156 0.86 -8.48 -17.68
CA ALA A 156 -0.29 -9.08 -18.31
C ALA A 156 0.13 -10.01 -19.45
N TRP A 157 -0.63 -11.09 -19.62
CA TRP A 157 -0.61 -11.84 -20.86
C TRP A 157 -1.45 -11.15 -21.93
N GLU A 158 -1.03 -11.28 -23.18
CA GLU A 158 -1.83 -11.02 -24.38
C GLU A 158 -1.89 -12.24 -25.30
N LEU A 159 -3.06 -12.48 -25.91
CA LEU A 159 -3.26 -13.56 -26.87
C LEU A 159 -2.74 -13.14 -28.23
N ILE A 160 -1.78 -13.91 -28.75
CA ILE A 160 -1.32 -13.79 -30.13
C ILE A 160 -1.80 -14.99 -30.93
N THR A 161 -2.46 -14.74 -32.05
CA THR A 161 -3.05 -15.81 -32.85
C THR A 161 -1.99 -16.65 -33.55
N SER A 162 -2.31 -17.90 -33.87
CA SER A 162 -1.39 -18.78 -34.61
C SER A 162 -0.88 -18.15 -35.92
N ASP A 163 -1.73 -17.42 -36.66
CA ASP A 163 -1.32 -16.75 -37.91
C ASP A 163 -0.30 -15.63 -37.66
N GLU A 164 -0.45 -14.87 -36.57
CA GLU A 164 0.51 -13.83 -36.17
C GLU A 164 1.83 -14.44 -35.71
N VAL A 165 1.79 -15.49 -34.88
CA VAL A 165 2.98 -16.23 -34.42
C VAL A 165 3.79 -16.77 -35.60
N LEU A 166 3.13 -17.39 -36.58
CA LEU A 166 3.77 -17.91 -37.79
C LEU A 166 4.26 -16.78 -38.72
N SER A 167 3.62 -15.61 -38.68
CA SER A 167 4.06 -14.42 -39.43
C SER A 167 5.29 -13.75 -38.78
N ALA A 168 5.43 -13.86 -37.47
CA ALA A 168 6.63 -13.46 -36.71
C ALA A 168 7.80 -14.45 -36.83
N GLY A 169 7.68 -15.49 -37.66
CA GLY A 169 8.79 -16.40 -37.96
C GLY A 169 9.06 -17.47 -36.90
N LYS A 170 8.11 -17.75 -36.01
CA LYS A 170 8.18 -18.93 -35.14
C LYS A 170 8.20 -20.21 -35.98
N ASN A 171 9.11 -21.12 -35.64
CA ASN A 171 9.23 -22.43 -36.25
C ASN A 171 7.94 -23.24 -36.00
N PRO A 172 7.19 -23.62 -37.06
CA PRO A 172 5.95 -24.38 -36.91
C PRO A 172 6.14 -25.74 -36.21
N GLU A 173 7.33 -26.33 -36.28
CA GLU A 173 7.64 -27.60 -35.58
C GLU A 173 7.77 -27.42 -34.07
N LYS A 174 8.11 -26.21 -33.61
CA LYS A 174 8.20 -25.82 -32.20
C LYS A 174 6.94 -25.10 -31.70
N PHE A 175 5.84 -25.15 -32.45
CA PHE A 175 4.60 -24.46 -32.09
C PHE A 175 3.35 -25.30 -32.43
N PRO A 176 3.00 -26.29 -31.59
CA PRO A 176 1.83 -27.15 -31.80
C PRO A 176 0.50 -26.50 -31.34
N TRP A 177 0.52 -25.23 -30.98
CA TRP A 177 -0.58 -24.52 -30.33
C TRP A 177 -1.38 -23.65 -31.31
N THR A 178 -2.60 -23.29 -30.91
CA THR A 178 -3.47 -22.42 -31.73
C THR A 178 -3.32 -20.93 -31.41
N TYR A 179 -2.50 -20.61 -30.41
CA TYR A 179 -2.15 -19.26 -29.96
C TYR A 179 -0.89 -19.32 -29.10
N LEU A 180 -0.29 -18.15 -28.87
CA LEU A 180 0.77 -17.93 -27.89
C LEU A 180 0.28 -16.88 -26.88
N ALA A 181 0.61 -17.05 -25.61
CA ALA A 181 0.43 -16.02 -24.60
C ALA A 181 1.73 -15.22 -24.54
N SER A 182 1.72 -14.01 -25.12
CA SER A 182 2.85 -13.08 -25.03
C SER A 182 2.68 -12.22 -23.79
N GLU A 183 3.65 -11.34 -23.56
CA GLU A 183 3.78 -10.56 -22.34
C GLU A 183 3.71 -9.08 -22.69
N HIS A 184 2.97 -8.34 -21.90
CA HIS A 184 2.95 -6.89 -21.99
C HIS A 184 2.83 -6.27 -20.60
N ILE A 185 3.34 -5.05 -20.49
CA ILE A 185 3.27 -4.25 -19.28
C ILE A 185 2.32 -3.07 -19.53
N ILE A 186 1.44 -2.80 -18.57
CA ILE A 186 0.60 -1.59 -18.57
C ILE A 186 0.87 -0.77 -17.32
N GLU A 187 0.87 0.55 -17.46
CA GLU A 187 0.80 1.49 -16.34
C GLU A 187 -0.63 1.99 -16.21
N ILE A 188 -1.30 1.65 -15.11
CA ILE A 188 -2.65 2.14 -14.80
C ILE A 188 -2.56 3.32 -13.84
N LYS A 189 -3.27 4.40 -14.16
CA LYS A 189 -3.57 5.49 -13.24
C LYS A 189 -4.95 5.24 -12.61
N PRO A 190 -5.03 4.91 -11.30
CA PRO A 190 -6.30 4.70 -10.63
C PRO A 190 -7.20 5.94 -10.67
N ASP A 191 -8.52 5.73 -10.77
CA ASP A 191 -9.53 6.78 -10.64
C ASP A 191 -10.51 6.55 -9.47
N ASP A 192 -11.35 7.55 -9.17
CA ASP A 192 -12.33 7.50 -8.07
C ASP A 192 -13.57 6.62 -8.37
N THR A 193 -13.61 5.93 -9.52
CA THR A 193 -14.82 5.26 -10.03
C THR A 193 -14.74 3.73 -10.07
N TYR A 194 -13.76 3.13 -9.39
CA TYR A 194 -13.43 1.70 -9.51
C TYR A 194 -13.01 1.37 -10.94
N GLY A 195 -11.77 1.72 -11.26
CA GLY A 195 -11.17 1.63 -12.59
C GLY A 195 -9.93 2.51 -12.73
N GLY A 196 -9.53 2.80 -13.95
CA GLY A 196 -8.42 3.72 -14.19
C GLY A 196 -8.18 3.96 -15.68
N GLU A 197 -7.23 4.86 -15.95
CA GLU A 197 -6.75 5.15 -17.29
C GLU A 197 -5.40 4.45 -17.50
N ILE A 198 -5.29 3.62 -18.54
CA ILE A 198 -4.00 3.08 -18.97
C ILE A 198 -3.23 4.23 -19.62
N VAL A 199 -2.13 4.64 -19.01
CA VAL A 199 -1.35 5.83 -19.41
C VAL A 199 -0.07 5.49 -20.16
N TRP A 200 0.40 4.24 -20.05
CA TRP A 200 1.57 3.72 -20.74
C TRP A 200 1.43 2.22 -20.96
N GLU A 201 2.00 1.72 -22.06
CA GLU A 201 2.02 0.28 -22.41
C GLU A 201 3.36 -0.07 -23.07
N TRP A 202 3.83 -1.30 -22.85
CA TRP A 202 4.94 -1.92 -23.57
C TRP A 202 4.59 -3.36 -23.91
N HIS A 203 4.87 -3.78 -25.14
CA HIS A 203 4.54 -5.11 -25.64
C HIS A 203 5.81 -5.82 -26.08
N LEU A 204 6.08 -7.00 -25.51
CA LEU A 204 7.22 -7.83 -25.92
C LEU A 204 7.17 -8.11 -27.43
N TRP A 205 5.96 -8.28 -27.96
CA TRP A 205 5.70 -8.61 -29.36
C TRP A 205 6.29 -7.61 -30.38
N ASP A 206 6.53 -6.37 -29.99
CA ASP A 206 7.14 -5.34 -30.83
C ASP A 206 8.68 -5.46 -30.93
N HIS A 207 9.31 -6.25 -30.05
CA HIS A 207 10.77 -6.33 -29.88
C HIS A 207 11.33 -7.71 -30.27
N LEU A 208 10.72 -8.36 -31.26
CA LEU A 208 11.08 -9.70 -31.70
C LEU A 208 12.14 -9.73 -32.82
N ILE A 209 13.02 -10.71 -32.75
CA ILE A 209 13.91 -11.13 -33.83
C ILE A 209 13.79 -12.65 -34.04
N GLN A 210 14.24 -13.14 -35.19
CA GLN A 210 14.46 -14.56 -35.43
C GLN A 210 15.40 -14.79 -36.62
N ASP A 211 16.08 -15.94 -36.66
CA ASP A 211 16.97 -16.34 -37.75
C ASP A 211 16.57 -17.67 -38.44
N TYR A 212 15.34 -18.12 -38.21
CA TYR A 212 14.78 -19.37 -38.74
C TYR A 212 14.26 -19.23 -40.19
N ASP A 213 13.37 -18.25 -40.44
CA ASP A 213 12.72 -18.03 -41.73
C ASP A 213 13.09 -16.66 -42.32
N SER A 214 14.05 -16.70 -43.26
CA SER A 214 14.53 -15.52 -43.99
C SER A 214 13.50 -14.78 -44.85
N SER A 215 12.29 -15.32 -45.00
CA SER A 215 11.20 -14.65 -45.73
C SER A 215 10.37 -13.69 -44.86
N LYS A 216 10.56 -13.69 -43.54
CA LYS A 216 9.78 -12.89 -42.58
C LYS A 216 10.44 -11.54 -42.31
N ASN A 217 9.63 -10.55 -41.90
CA ASN A 217 10.08 -9.16 -41.74
C ASN A 217 11.10 -8.98 -40.62
N ASN A 218 10.98 -9.75 -39.54
CA ASN A 218 11.86 -9.72 -38.37
C ASN A 218 13.04 -10.70 -38.48
N TYR A 219 13.38 -11.14 -39.70
CA TYR A 219 14.57 -11.97 -39.90
C TYR A 219 15.85 -11.15 -39.68
N GLY A 220 16.74 -11.64 -38.83
CA GLY A 220 18.05 -11.04 -38.57
C GLY A 220 18.99 -12.07 -37.95
N ILE A 221 20.23 -11.69 -37.67
CA ILE A 221 21.17 -12.54 -36.94
C ILE A 221 20.96 -12.27 -35.46
N VAL A 222 20.41 -13.23 -34.72
CA VAL A 222 20.05 -13.07 -33.30
C VAL A 222 21.22 -12.53 -32.48
N SER A 223 22.43 -13.08 -32.66
CA SER A 223 23.62 -12.62 -31.95
C SER A 223 24.08 -11.19 -32.26
N GLU A 224 23.55 -10.53 -33.30
CA GLU A 224 23.87 -9.13 -33.62
C GLU A 224 22.89 -8.14 -32.98
N HIS A 225 21.81 -8.63 -32.37
CA HIS A 225 20.72 -7.84 -31.79
C HIS A 225 20.37 -8.28 -30.36
N PRO A 226 21.29 -8.14 -29.38
CA PRO A 226 21.03 -8.49 -27.99
C PRO A 226 19.87 -7.71 -27.36
N GLU A 227 19.49 -6.57 -27.96
CA GLU A 227 18.37 -5.72 -27.58
C GLU A 227 16.99 -6.27 -27.98
N LEU A 228 16.94 -7.33 -28.81
CA LEU A 228 15.71 -7.98 -29.27
C LEU A 228 15.58 -9.42 -28.74
N VAL A 229 14.38 -9.97 -28.83
CA VAL A 229 14.01 -11.29 -28.28
C VAL A 229 13.86 -12.31 -29.40
N ASP A 230 14.63 -13.39 -29.36
CA ASP A 230 14.45 -14.49 -30.31
C ASP A 230 13.19 -15.31 -29.98
N ILE A 231 12.14 -15.15 -30.77
CA ILE A 231 10.89 -15.90 -30.59
C ILE A 231 11.09 -17.42 -30.71
N ASN A 232 12.17 -17.90 -31.34
CA ASN A 232 12.44 -19.32 -31.54
C ASN A 232 13.23 -20.00 -30.43
N PHE A 233 13.74 -19.24 -29.45
CA PHE A 233 14.37 -19.81 -28.29
C PHE A 233 13.37 -20.65 -27.48
N GLU A 234 13.82 -21.82 -27.03
CA GLU A 234 13.07 -22.73 -26.17
C GLU A 234 14.06 -23.34 -25.17
N ILE A 235 13.82 -23.10 -23.88
CA ILE A 235 14.68 -23.63 -22.81
C ILE A 235 14.68 -25.17 -22.76
N ASP A 236 13.53 -25.78 -23.08
CA ASP A 236 13.34 -27.22 -23.21
C ASP A 236 12.49 -27.50 -24.45
N GLU A 237 13.14 -27.92 -25.54
CA GLU A 237 12.47 -28.25 -26.80
C GLU A 237 11.50 -29.45 -26.71
N THR A 238 11.50 -30.17 -25.58
CA THR A 238 10.59 -31.32 -25.35
C THR A 238 9.29 -30.93 -24.67
N VAL A 239 9.23 -29.75 -24.04
CA VAL A 239 8.06 -29.24 -23.31
C VAL A 239 7.72 -27.85 -23.86
N LEU A 240 6.92 -27.83 -24.92
CA LEU A 240 6.43 -26.61 -25.54
C LEU A 240 5.20 -26.10 -24.77
N ASN A 241 5.15 -24.82 -24.41
CA ASN A 241 4.05 -24.19 -23.68
C ASN A 241 3.60 -22.92 -24.42
N PRO A 242 2.30 -22.64 -24.58
CA PRO A 242 1.85 -21.33 -25.09
C PRO A 242 2.31 -20.14 -24.24
N ASP A 243 2.56 -20.34 -22.95
CA ASP A 243 3.15 -19.36 -22.03
C ASP A 243 4.69 -19.46 -22.10
N ASN A 244 5.27 -18.87 -23.13
CA ASN A 244 6.67 -19.09 -23.51
C ASN A 244 7.64 -18.24 -22.66
N PHE A 245 7.29 -17.02 -22.31
CA PHE A 245 8.19 -16.08 -21.63
C PHE A 245 8.06 -16.17 -20.10
N HIS A 246 6.81 -16.17 -19.61
CA HIS A 246 6.45 -16.31 -18.21
C HIS A 246 7.15 -15.25 -17.35
N ILE A 247 6.86 -13.97 -17.63
CA ILE A 247 7.35 -12.89 -16.78
C ILE A 247 6.65 -13.00 -15.42
N ASN A 248 7.45 -13.00 -14.36
CA ASN A 248 6.95 -13.30 -13.02
C ASN A 248 7.30 -12.26 -11.96
N SER A 249 8.12 -11.25 -12.26
CA SER A 249 8.31 -10.10 -11.38
C SER A 249 8.53 -8.84 -12.18
N ILE A 250 8.12 -7.73 -11.58
CA ILE A 250 8.31 -6.38 -12.09
C ILE A 250 8.80 -5.50 -10.94
N ASP A 251 9.76 -4.64 -11.23
CA ASP A 251 10.25 -3.63 -10.29
C ASP A 251 10.63 -2.35 -11.06
N TYR A 252 10.71 -1.22 -10.37
CA TYR A 252 10.90 0.09 -10.98
C TYR A 252 12.00 0.90 -10.30
N ASN A 253 12.91 1.44 -11.11
CA ASN A 253 13.96 2.33 -10.64
C ASN A 253 13.62 3.80 -10.94
N GLU A 254 13.18 4.55 -9.94
CA GLU A 254 12.81 5.96 -10.09
C GLU A 254 13.96 6.86 -10.58
N LYS A 255 15.21 6.55 -10.19
CA LYS A 255 16.37 7.37 -10.57
C LYS A 255 16.72 7.23 -12.05
N LEU A 256 16.50 6.03 -12.60
CA LEU A 256 16.81 5.71 -14.00
C LEU A 256 15.58 5.82 -14.92
N ASP A 257 14.37 5.83 -14.36
CA ASP A 257 13.09 5.71 -15.07
C ASP A 257 13.06 4.44 -15.95
N GLN A 258 13.33 3.30 -15.30
CA GLN A 258 13.50 2.00 -15.93
C GLN A 258 12.75 0.90 -15.18
N ILE A 259 12.32 -0.12 -15.92
CA ILE A 259 11.61 -1.29 -15.38
C ILE A 259 12.51 -2.51 -15.46
N LEU A 260 12.57 -3.29 -14.39
CA LEU A 260 13.22 -4.60 -14.31
C LEU A 260 12.17 -5.69 -14.38
N LEU A 261 12.41 -6.69 -15.22
CA LEU A 261 11.54 -7.83 -15.44
C LEU A 261 12.32 -9.13 -15.19
N SER A 262 11.71 -10.08 -14.48
CA SER A 262 12.21 -11.45 -14.41
C SER A 262 11.47 -12.33 -15.41
N VAL A 263 12.21 -12.89 -16.38
CA VAL A 263 11.69 -13.71 -17.47
C VAL A 263 12.07 -15.17 -17.22
N ARG A 264 11.17 -15.89 -16.54
CA ARG A 264 11.45 -17.20 -15.96
C ARG A 264 11.89 -18.23 -17.00
N ASN A 265 11.18 -18.31 -18.12
CA ASN A 265 11.43 -19.35 -19.11
C ASN A 265 12.60 -19.03 -20.05
N TYR A 266 13.15 -17.82 -19.96
CA TYR A 266 14.40 -17.45 -20.64
C TYR A 266 15.60 -17.60 -19.72
N ASN A 267 15.39 -17.79 -18.41
CA ASN A 267 16.42 -17.67 -17.38
C ASN A 267 17.15 -16.34 -17.45
N GLU A 268 16.41 -15.26 -17.65
CA GLU A 268 16.99 -13.92 -17.74
C GLU A 268 16.21 -12.93 -16.89
N ILE A 269 16.90 -11.88 -16.48
CA ILE A 269 16.28 -10.61 -16.13
C ILE A 269 16.49 -9.63 -17.28
N TRP A 270 15.52 -8.74 -17.53
CA TRP A 270 15.59 -7.69 -18.55
C TRP A 270 15.34 -6.32 -17.93
N ILE A 271 15.97 -5.28 -18.48
CA ILE A 271 15.68 -3.88 -18.13
C ILE A 271 15.24 -3.13 -19.39
N ILE A 272 14.14 -2.39 -19.29
CA ILE A 272 13.54 -1.59 -20.38
C ILE A 272 13.36 -0.12 -19.96
N ASP A 273 13.25 0.77 -20.95
CA ASP A 273 13.10 2.22 -20.74
C ASP A 273 11.62 2.61 -20.53
N HIS A 274 11.29 3.07 -19.32
CA HIS A 274 9.94 3.53 -18.96
C HIS A 274 9.69 4.99 -19.32
N SER A 275 10.75 5.80 -19.53
CA SER A 275 10.62 7.21 -19.93
C SER A 275 10.03 7.43 -21.33
N THR A 276 9.73 6.35 -22.04
CA THR A 276 9.07 6.34 -23.34
C THR A 276 7.60 6.73 -23.23
N THR A 277 7.02 7.29 -24.29
CA THR A 277 5.56 7.24 -24.50
C THR A 277 5.17 5.86 -25.03
N THR A 278 3.89 5.47 -24.93
CA THR A 278 3.39 4.21 -25.54
C THR A 278 3.76 4.06 -27.02
N SER A 279 3.79 5.14 -27.79
CA SER A 279 4.21 5.04 -29.20
C SER A 279 5.71 4.86 -29.38
N GLN A 280 6.53 5.34 -28.44
CA GLN A 280 7.98 5.15 -28.45
C GLN A 280 8.36 3.76 -27.93
N SER A 281 7.66 3.24 -26.92
CA SER A 281 7.88 1.89 -26.39
C SER A 281 7.67 0.83 -27.48
N MET A 282 6.68 1.00 -28.37
CA MET A 282 6.49 0.12 -29.54
C MET A 282 7.59 0.20 -30.63
N SER A 283 8.63 1.02 -30.43
CA SER A 283 9.65 1.29 -31.44
C SER A 283 11.06 1.07 -30.91
N HIS A 284 12.04 1.12 -31.80
CA HIS A 284 13.47 0.98 -31.48
C HIS A 284 14.16 2.34 -31.21
N GLU A 285 13.39 3.43 -31.07
CA GLU A 285 13.89 4.79 -30.89
C GLU A 285 13.03 5.61 -29.92
N GLY A 286 13.66 6.48 -29.14
CA GLY A 286 12.97 7.32 -28.15
C GLY A 286 13.26 6.90 -26.71
N GLY A 287 12.56 7.49 -25.76
CA GLY A 287 12.96 7.45 -24.35
C GLY A 287 14.28 8.22 -24.11
N ILE A 288 14.69 8.29 -22.85
CA ILE A 288 15.93 8.94 -22.43
C ILE A 288 17.14 8.10 -22.86
N SER A 289 16.98 6.77 -22.94
CA SER A 289 18.02 5.84 -23.39
C SER A 289 18.20 5.87 -24.92
N GLY A 290 17.22 6.43 -25.64
CA GLY A 290 17.22 6.52 -27.10
C GLY A 290 16.93 5.20 -27.82
N LYS A 291 16.40 4.21 -27.10
CA LYS A 291 16.19 2.81 -27.55
C LYS A 291 14.72 2.43 -27.70
N GLY A 292 13.80 3.35 -27.46
CA GLY A 292 12.38 3.02 -27.43
C GLY A 292 12.13 1.91 -26.38
N GLY A 293 11.37 0.87 -26.73
CA GLY A 293 11.11 -0.26 -25.83
C GLY A 293 12.09 -1.42 -25.93
N ASP A 294 13.18 -1.30 -26.69
CA ASP A 294 14.17 -2.37 -26.79
C ASP A 294 14.86 -2.65 -25.43
N ILE A 295 15.36 -3.87 -25.26
CA ILE A 295 16.04 -4.28 -24.03
C ILE A 295 17.34 -3.48 -23.86
N LEU A 296 17.45 -2.74 -22.74
CA LEU A 296 18.65 -1.98 -22.38
C LEU A 296 19.73 -2.86 -21.77
N TYR A 297 19.31 -3.89 -21.04
CA TYR A 297 20.18 -4.83 -20.35
C TYR A 297 19.47 -6.17 -20.14
N ARG A 298 20.22 -7.26 -20.30
CA ARG A 298 19.77 -8.62 -20.01
C ARG A 298 20.87 -9.42 -19.36
N TRP A 299 20.53 -10.28 -18.40
CA TRP A 299 21.51 -11.10 -17.70
C TRP A 299 20.91 -12.43 -17.23
N GLY A 300 21.71 -13.50 -17.27
CA GLY A 300 21.35 -14.82 -16.75
C GLY A 300 21.56 -15.97 -17.73
N ASN A 301 21.21 -15.80 -19.01
CA ASN A 301 21.30 -16.87 -19.99
C ASN A 301 21.65 -16.36 -21.39
N PRO A 302 22.95 -16.20 -21.72
CA PRO A 302 23.39 -15.66 -23.00
C PRO A 302 23.12 -16.58 -24.21
N GLU A 303 22.65 -17.81 -23.99
CA GLU A 303 22.18 -18.72 -25.04
C GLU A 303 20.93 -18.17 -25.75
N THR A 304 20.11 -17.39 -25.06
CA THR A 304 18.84 -16.80 -25.57
C THR A 304 19.04 -15.77 -26.68
N TYR A 305 20.27 -15.30 -26.88
CA TYR A 305 20.66 -14.38 -27.94
C TYR A 305 21.96 -14.82 -28.64
N ASP A 306 22.22 -16.13 -28.70
CA ASP A 306 23.34 -16.74 -29.44
C ASP A 306 24.74 -16.21 -29.06
N LYS A 307 24.92 -15.77 -27.81
CA LYS A 307 26.21 -15.29 -27.29
C LYS A 307 26.84 -16.21 -26.27
N GLY A 308 26.20 -17.32 -25.92
CA GLY A 308 26.76 -18.34 -25.06
C GLY A 308 26.15 -19.71 -25.31
N THR A 309 26.41 -20.60 -24.38
CA THR A 309 25.84 -21.96 -24.34
C THR A 309 25.19 -22.19 -22.98
N SER A 310 24.54 -23.34 -22.80
CA SER A 310 24.07 -23.78 -21.48
C SER A 310 25.15 -23.78 -20.36
N GLU A 311 26.45 -23.82 -20.69
CA GLU A 311 27.54 -23.70 -19.70
C GLU A 311 27.71 -22.27 -19.16
N ASP A 312 27.24 -21.25 -19.89
CA ASP A 312 27.32 -19.83 -19.54
C ASP A 312 26.08 -19.33 -18.76
N ARG A 313 25.16 -20.24 -18.42
CA ARG A 313 23.89 -19.93 -17.77
C ARG A 313 24.05 -19.80 -16.25
N GLU A 314 23.63 -18.66 -15.73
CA GLU A 314 23.70 -18.33 -14.30
C GLU A 314 22.34 -18.48 -13.61
N LEU A 315 21.24 -18.18 -14.30
CA LEU A 315 19.89 -18.26 -13.75
C LEU A 315 19.16 -19.53 -14.18
N TYR A 316 18.25 -19.97 -13.32
CA TYR A 316 17.48 -21.20 -13.50
C TYR A 316 16.08 -21.01 -12.92
N PHE A 317 15.14 -20.64 -13.78
CA PHE A 317 13.72 -20.44 -13.51
C PHE A 317 13.46 -19.50 -12.31
N GLN A 318 14.23 -18.41 -12.26
CA GLN A 318 14.26 -17.44 -11.17
C GLN A 318 12.92 -16.70 -10.99
N HIS A 319 12.76 -16.10 -9.81
CA HIS A 319 11.67 -15.21 -9.44
C HIS A 319 12.22 -13.95 -8.75
N ASP A 320 11.36 -12.95 -8.63
CA ASP A 320 11.55 -11.77 -7.79
C ASP A 320 12.91 -11.08 -7.97
N ALA A 321 13.23 -10.75 -9.23
CA ALA A 321 14.32 -9.83 -9.48
C ALA A 321 13.87 -8.42 -9.08
N ASN A 322 14.58 -7.81 -8.14
CA ASN A 322 14.33 -6.46 -7.64
C ASN A 322 15.64 -5.68 -7.47
N TRP A 323 15.59 -4.38 -7.71
CA TRP A 323 16.63 -3.48 -7.25
C TRP A 323 16.64 -3.43 -5.74
N ILE A 324 17.83 -3.40 -5.16
CA ILE A 324 18.00 -3.11 -3.74
C ILE A 324 17.65 -1.63 -3.52
N ASP A 325 16.61 -1.41 -2.72
CA ASP A 325 16.05 -0.10 -2.38
C ASP A 325 17.09 0.94 -1.94
N GLU A 326 16.79 2.22 -2.18
CA GLU A 326 17.60 3.34 -1.71
C GLU A 326 17.78 3.32 -0.18
N GLY A 327 19.02 3.55 0.25
CA GLY A 327 19.40 3.51 1.67
C GLY A 327 19.63 2.11 2.23
N MET A 328 19.46 1.05 1.44
CA MET A 328 19.80 -0.33 1.84
C MET A 328 21.23 -0.70 1.43
N PRO A 329 21.92 -1.59 2.18
CA PRO A 329 23.26 -2.06 1.78
C PRO A 329 23.23 -2.82 0.46
N GLY A 330 23.83 -2.24 -0.58
CA GLY A 330 23.77 -2.73 -1.95
C GLY A 330 22.85 -1.91 -2.85
N GLU A 331 22.36 -0.75 -2.42
CA GLU A 331 21.52 0.16 -3.22
C GLU A 331 21.92 0.21 -4.71
N GLY A 332 20.94 -0.02 -5.59
CA GLY A 332 21.11 -0.02 -7.04
C GLY A 332 21.65 -1.33 -7.64
N ASN A 333 22.17 -2.25 -6.81
CA ASN A 333 22.37 -3.64 -7.23
C ASN A 333 21.00 -4.31 -7.41
N ILE A 334 21.00 -5.47 -8.07
CA ILE A 334 19.82 -6.30 -8.26
C ILE A 334 19.96 -7.56 -7.43
N LEU A 335 18.92 -7.88 -6.66
CA LEU A 335 18.77 -9.12 -5.92
C LEU A 335 17.82 -10.04 -6.67
N ILE A 336 18.13 -11.33 -6.74
CA ILE A 336 17.37 -12.31 -7.53
C ILE A 336 17.18 -13.59 -6.71
N PHE A 337 15.95 -14.11 -6.66
CA PHE A 337 15.71 -15.46 -6.15
C PHE A 337 15.88 -16.47 -7.28
N ASN A 338 17.01 -17.17 -7.31
CA ASN A 338 17.32 -18.18 -8.32
C ASN A 338 16.84 -19.56 -7.86
N ASN A 339 15.65 -19.99 -8.33
CA ASN A 339 14.98 -21.20 -7.87
C ASN A 339 15.83 -22.46 -8.07
N GLY A 340 16.54 -22.56 -9.20
CA GLY A 340 17.50 -23.63 -9.43
C GLY A 340 17.02 -24.98 -9.97
N PRO A 341 15.78 -25.19 -10.49
CA PRO A 341 15.45 -26.47 -11.08
C PRO A 341 16.32 -26.74 -12.31
N HIS A 342 16.75 -27.99 -12.46
CA HIS A 342 17.58 -28.48 -13.56
C HIS A 342 18.99 -27.86 -13.66
N ARG A 343 19.44 -27.11 -12.65
CA ARG A 343 20.79 -26.57 -12.65
C ARG A 343 21.85 -27.70 -12.64
N PRO A 344 22.99 -27.54 -13.34
CA PRO A 344 23.99 -28.61 -13.49
C PRO A 344 24.58 -29.12 -12.18
N GLN A 345 24.65 -28.27 -11.15
CA GLN A 345 25.26 -28.58 -9.86
C GLN A 345 24.28 -29.28 -8.89
N GLY A 346 23.11 -29.70 -9.37
CA GLY A 346 22.01 -30.28 -8.59
C GLY A 346 20.98 -29.23 -8.19
N THR A 347 19.73 -29.65 -7.98
CA THR A 347 18.59 -28.77 -7.70
C THR A 347 18.68 -28.14 -6.30
N TYR A 348 18.78 -26.81 -6.22
CA TYR A 348 18.74 -26.01 -4.99
C TYR A 348 18.58 -24.52 -5.33
N SER A 349 18.01 -23.74 -4.41
CA SER A 349 17.83 -22.31 -4.60
C SER A 349 19.04 -21.50 -4.12
N SER A 350 19.25 -20.34 -4.75
CA SER A 350 20.20 -19.33 -4.29
C SER A 350 19.56 -17.94 -4.31
N ILE A 351 20.06 -17.05 -3.46
CA ILE A 351 19.80 -15.62 -3.60
C ILE A 351 21.06 -15.00 -4.16
N ASP A 352 20.96 -14.37 -5.33
CA ASP A 352 22.10 -13.87 -6.07
C ASP A 352 22.00 -12.34 -6.18
N GLU A 353 23.07 -11.64 -5.81
CA GLU A 353 23.19 -10.18 -5.89
C GLU A 353 24.18 -9.81 -7.00
N ILE A 354 23.72 -9.02 -7.97
CA ILE A 354 24.55 -8.53 -9.07
C ILE A 354 24.59 -7.01 -9.06
N ASN A 355 25.71 -6.44 -9.52
CA ASN A 355 25.80 -5.01 -9.83
C ASN A 355 25.82 -4.84 -11.36
N PRO A 356 24.71 -4.41 -11.98
CA PRO A 356 24.67 -4.15 -13.41
C PRO A 356 25.75 -3.13 -13.81
N PRO A 357 26.55 -3.38 -14.85
CA PRO A 357 27.68 -2.53 -15.20
C PRO A 357 27.21 -1.27 -15.94
N LEU A 358 26.63 -0.31 -15.23
CA LEU A 358 26.23 0.99 -15.80
C LEU A 358 27.44 1.71 -16.40
N GLU A 359 27.35 2.09 -17.67
CA GLU A 359 28.35 2.93 -18.34
C GLU A 359 28.05 4.42 -18.12
N ASN A 360 26.76 4.74 -18.07
CA ASN A 360 26.21 6.05 -17.71
C ASN A 360 24.82 5.88 -17.06
N GLU A 361 24.13 6.97 -16.78
CA GLU A 361 22.82 6.95 -16.09
C GLU A 361 21.71 6.21 -16.84
N TYR A 362 21.86 5.87 -18.13
CA TYR A 362 20.77 5.28 -18.93
C TYR A 362 21.21 4.08 -19.77
N GLN A 363 22.47 3.64 -19.66
CA GLN A 363 23.03 2.60 -20.52
C GLN A 363 23.99 1.69 -19.76
N TYR A 364 24.00 0.43 -20.18
CA TYR A 364 24.79 -0.63 -19.59
C TYR A 364 25.94 -1.01 -20.51
N TYR A 365 27.12 -1.22 -19.92
CA TYR A 365 28.31 -1.62 -20.64
C TYR A 365 28.12 -3.01 -21.25
N PHE A 366 28.06 -3.05 -22.58
CA PHE A 366 28.08 -4.29 -23.34
C PHE A 366 29.53 -4.69 -23.61
N SER A 367 29.96 -5.82 -23.05
CA SER A 367 31.38 -6.20 -23.07
C SER A 367 31.86 -6.63 -24.46
N GLU A 368 33.18 -6.61 -24.66
CA GLU A 368 33.81 -7.09 -25.91
C GLU A 368 33.54 -8.57 -26.21
N SER A 369 33.13 -9.37 -25.22
CA SER A 369 32.71 -10.76 -25.43
C SER A 369 31.30 -10.88 -26.04
N GLY A 370 30.61 -9.76 -26.22
CA GLY A 370 29.25 -9.71 -26.74
C GLY A 370 28.19 -10.11 -25.72
N ARG A 371 28.46 -9.90 -24.43
CA ARG A 371 27.54 -10.19 -23.31
C ARG A 371 27.49 -9.03 -22.33
N PHE A 372 26.37 -8.85 -21.66
CA PHE A 372 26.31 -8.01 -20.48
C PHE A 372 26.90 -8.74 -19.27
N GLY A 373 27.70 -8.03 -18.47
CA GLY A 373 28.13 -8.51 -17.15
C GLY A 373 27.08 -8.23 -16.07
N PRO A 374 27.41 -8.37 -14.78
CA PRO A 374 28.71 -8.77 -14.28
C PRO A 374 28.99 -10.26 -14.50
N PHE A 375 30.26 -10.65 -14.48
CA PHE A 375 30.70 -12.05 -14.58
C PHE A 375 30.96 -12.69 -13.21
N ASP A 376 30.89 -11.88 -12.14
CA ASP A 376 31.00 -12.31 -10.75
C ASP A 376 29.82 -11.75 -9.96
N LEU A 377 29.26 -12.55 -9.06
CA LEU A 377 28.24 -12.09 -8.13
C LEU A 377 28.87 -11.19 -7.05
N VAL A 378 28.17 -10.12 -6.67
CA VAL A 378 28.54 -9.27 -5.53
C VAL A 378 28.40 -10.05 -4.23
N TRP A 379 27.29 -10.79 -4.13
CA TRP A 379 26.97 -11.63 -3.00
C TRP A 379 26.07 -12.78 -3.46
N THR A 380 26.13 -13.90 -2.75
CA THR A 380 25.21 -15.01 -2.97
C THR A 380 24.94 -15.74 -1.66
N TYR A 381 23.72 -16.25 -1.49
CA TYR A 381 23.37 -17.13 -0.39
C TYR A 381 22.83 -18.46 -0.90
N THR A 382 23.32 -19.53 -0.27
CA THR A 382 22.77 -20.88 -0.30
C THR A 382 22.78 -21.41 1.12
N ALA A 383 21.90 -22.33 1.47
CA ALA A 383 22.07 -23.11 2.70
C ALA A 383 23.41 -23.88 2.69
N GLU A 384 23.95 -24.16 3.88
CA GLU A 384 25.18 -24.96 4.04
C GLU A 384 24.97 -26.36 3.41
N GLU A 385 23.87 -27.00 3.77
CA GLU A 385 23.33 -28.16 3.05
C GLU A 385 22.27 -27.67 2.07
N LYS A 386 22.57 -27.74 0.78
CA LYS A 386 21.75 -27.18 -0.31
C LYS A 386 20.30 -27.69 -0.34
N THR A 387 20.02 -28.83 0.27
CA THR A 387 18.66 -29.40 0.36
C THR A 387 17.79 -28.74 1.44
N ASP A 388 18.38 -27.97 2.35
CA ASP A 388 17.66 -27.32 3.44
C ASP A 388 16.99 -26.00 3.00
N PHE A 389 17.24 -25.57 1.76
CA PHE A 389 16.65 -24.39 1.14
C PHE A 389 16.43 -24.64 -0.36
N TYR A 390 15.20 -24.96 -0.74
CA TYR A 390 14.82 -25.15 -2.13
C TYR A 390 13.34 -24.86 -2.38
N SER A 391 13.06 -23.92 -3.28
CA SER A 391 11.73 -23.69 -3.85
C SER A 391 11.79 -23.91 -5.35
N ASN A 392 10.95 -24.80 -5.89
CA ASN A 392 10.92 -25.11 -7.31
C ASN A 392 10.29 -23.99 -8.16
N HIS A 393 9.45 -23.17 -7.54
CA HIS A 393 8.77 -22.04 -8.14
C HIS A 393 8.54 -20.95 -7.08
N ILE A 394 7.93 -19.83 -7.49
CA ILE A 394 7.61 -18.69 -6.63
C ILE A 394 8.83 -18.23 -5.82
N SER A 395 8.61 -17.62 -4.64
CA SER A 395 9.64 -17.13 -3.71
C SER A 395 10.14 -15.72 -3.97
N SER A 396 10.75 -15.15 -2.94
CA SER A 396 11.20 -13.76 -2.95
C SER A 396 12.40 -13.54 -2.04
N ALA A 397 13.15 -12.46 -2.30
CA ALA A 397 14.20 -11.99 -1.43
C ALA A 397 14.23 -10.46 -1.36
N GLN A 398 14.41 -9.92 -0.16
CA GLN A 398 14.49 -8.49 0.09
C GLN A 398 15.72 -8.17 0.95
N ARG A 399 16.58 -7.28 0.46
CA ARG A 399 17.64 -6.68 1.27
C ARG A 399 17.03 -5.64 2.20
N ILE A 400 17.31 -5.74 3.50
CA ILE A 400 16.70 -4.87 4.53
C ILE A 400 17.75 -4.01 5.25
N SER A 401 17.28 -3.00 6.00
CA SER A 401 18.08 -1.84 6.42
C SER A 401 19.24 -2.11 7.38
N ASN A 402 19.21 -3.21 8.13
CA ASN A 402 20.34 -3.66 8.95
C ASN A 402 21.43 -4.41 8.14
N GLY A 403 21.24 -4.57 6.83
CA GLY A 403 22.13 -5.30 5.92
C GLY A 403 21.86 -6.80 5.86
N ASN A 404 20.82 -7.29 6.54
CA ASN A 404 20.37 -8.66 6.41
C ASN A 404 19.54 -8.83 5.13
N THR A 405 19.29 -10.08 4.75
CA THR A 405 18.39 -10.41 3.64
C THR A 405 17.23 -11.24 4.18
N LEU A 406 16.01 -10.76 3.98
CA LEU A 406 14.79 -11.53 4.22
C LEU A 406 14.50 -12.40 3.01
N ILE A 407 14.17 -13.66 3.24
CA ILE A 407 13.96 -14.66 2.20
C ILE A 407 12.62 -15.35 2.47
N CYS A 408 11.82 -15.50 1.41
CA CYS A 408 10.66 -16.36 1.36
C CYS A 408 11.02 -17.60 0.55
N GLU A 409 11.11 -18.76 1.17
CA GLU A 409 11.02 -20.03 0.45
C GLU A 409 9.54 -20.36 0.30
N GLY A 410 9.05 -20.09 -0.91
CA GLY A 410 7.63 -19.95 -1.19
C GLY A 410 6.90 -21.28 -1.15
N ASP A 411 7.46 -22.36 -1.73
CA ASP A 411 6.81 -23.67 -1.86
C ASP A 411 6.36 -24.22 -0.50
N ASP A 412 7.23 -24.19 0.52
CA ASP A 412 6.89 -24.65 1.87
C ASP A 412 6.33 -23.54 2.77
N GLY A 413 6.33 -22.27 2.31
CA GLY A 413 5.94 -21.10 3.10
C GLY A 413 6.86 -20.90 4.31
N TYR A 414 8.17 -21.07 4.12
CA TYR A 414 9.20 -20.88 5.13
C TYR A 414 9.90 -19.53 4.92
N PHE A 415 9.83 -18.65 5.92
CA PHE A 415 10.41 -17.31 5.86
C PHE A 415 11.59 -17.24 6.81
N PHE A 416 12.70 -16.67 6.38
CA PHE A 416 13.87 -16.54 7.23
C PHE A 416 14.72 -15.32 6.86
N GLU A 417 15.46 -14.83 7.83
CA GLU A 417 16.34 -13.68 7.69
C GLU A 417 17.78 -14.13 7.90
N VAL A 418 18.66 -13.79 6.96
CA VAL A 418 20.09 -14.10 7.05
C VAL A 418 20.91 -12.84 7.20
N SER A 419 21.91 -12.89 8.08
CA SER A 419 22.87 -11.80 8.23
C SER A 419 23.78 -11.69 7.01
N SER A 420 24.53 -10.60 6.91
CA SER A 420 25.57 -10.44 5.87
C SER A 420 26.66 -11.52 5.93
N ASN A 421 26.84 -12.16 7.09
CA ASN A 421 27.72 -13.32 7.28
C ASN A 421 27.05 -14.66 6.94
N LYS A 422 25.82 -14.64 6.40
CA LYS A 422 25.03 -15.81 5.98
C LYS A 422 24.56 -16.69 7.14
N GLU A 423 24.46 -16.12 8.35
CA GLU A 423 23.88 -16.80 9.51
C GLU A 423 22.38 -16.52 9.57
N THR A 424 21.55 -17.53 9.75
CA THR A 424 20.11 -17.35 10.00
C THR A 424 19.90 -16.69 11.37
N VAL A 425 19.23 -15.54 11.39
CA VAL A 425 19.00 -14.74 12.61
C VAL A 425 17.53 -14.62 13.00
N TRP A 426 16.62 -15.01 12.10
CA TRP A 426 15.18 -15.12 12.33
C TRP A 426 14.58 -16.14 11.37
N GLU A 427 13.55 -16.83 11.81
CA GLU A 427 12.80 -17.78 11.01
C GLU A 427 11.33 -17.82 11.42
N TYR A 428 10.46 -18.16 10.47
CA TYR A 428 9.04 -18.29 10.65
C TYR A 428 8.45 -19.27 9.65
N GLN A 429 7.68 -20.23 10.14
CA GLN A 429 6.91 -21.14 9.30
C GLN A 429 5.48 -20.62 9.14
N ASN A 430 5.06 -20.32 7.91
CA ASN A 430 3.70 -19.92 7.61
C ASN A 430 2.68 -20.96 8.13
N GLN A 431 1.69 -20.46 8.87
CA GLN A 431 0.58 -21.24 9.42
C GLN A 431 -0.75 -20.93 8.73
N TYR A 432 -0.75 -20.01 7.76
CA TYR A 432 -1.94 -19.49 7.13
C TYR A 432 -2.13 -19.99 5.69
N PRO A 433 -3.38 -20.26 5.26
CA PRO A 433 -4.57 -20.29 6.11
C PRO A 433 -4.55 -21.51 7.06
N LEU A 434 -5.06 -21.32 8.27
CA LEU A 434 -5.04 -22.35 9.32
C LEU A 434 -5.67 -23.65 8.79
N PHE A 435 -4.98 -24.77 8.97
CA PHE A 435 -5.42 -26.12 8.58
C PHE A 435 -5.47 -26.39 7.06
N ASN A 436 -4.88 -25.55 6.21
CA ASN A 436 -4.64 -25.84 4.80
C ASN A 436 -3.23 -26.44 4.61
N PRO A 437 -3.08 -27.55 3.84
CA PRO A 437 -1.76 -28.03 3.46
C PRO A 437 -1.02 -27.11 2.49
N LEU A 438 -1.73 -26.28 1.69
CA LEU A 438 -1.09 -25.32 0.79
C LEU A 438 -0.68 -24.08 1.59
N LYS A 439 0.64 -23.88 1.67
CA LYS A 439 1.30 -22.81 2.42
C LYS A 439 2.10 -21.89 1.51
N ASP A 440 2.00 -22.15 0.21
CA ASP A 440 2.67 -21.52 -0.90
C ASP A 440 2.53 -20.00 -0.78
N VAL A 441 3.63 -19.28 -0.80
CA VAL A 441 3.65 -17.81 -0.69
C VAL A 441 4.52 -17.27 -1.80
N PHE A 442 3.90 -16.46 -2.67
CA PHE A 442 4.57 -15.90 -3.82
C PHE A 442 5.73 -14.99 -3.44
N LYS A 443 5.46 -14.01 -2.57
CA LYS A 443 6.39 -12.99 -2.12
C LYS A 443 6.05 -12.51 -0.71
N ILE A 444 7.07 -12.10 0.02
CA ILE A 444 6.93 -11.38 1.30
C ILE A 444 7.71 -10.06 1.27
N LYS A 445 7.24 -9.08 2.05
CA LYS A 445 7.94 -7.79 2.21
C LYS A 445 8.02 -7.43 3.70
N ARG A 446 9.20 -7.02 4.17
CA ARG A 446 9.42 -6.52 5.54
C ARG A 446 9.45 -5.01 5.55
N TYR A 447 8.54 -4.46 6.33
CA TYR A 447 8.49 -3.05 6.66
C TYR A 447 9.13 -2.83 8.02
N THR A 448 9.91 -1.77 8.15
CA THR A 448 10.50 -1.38 9.44
C THR A 448 9.42 -0.96 10.44
N LEU A 449 9.76 -0.91 11.73
CA LEU A 449 8.83 -0.45 12.76
C LEU A 449 8.25 0.95 12.50
N GLY A 450 9.00 1.83 11.81
CA GLY A 450 8.60 3.21 11.52
C GLY A 450 7.98 3.41 10.14
N TYR A 451 7.60 2.34 9.43
CA TYR A 451 7.01 2.47 8.10
C TYR A 451 5.68 3.21 8.14
N GLU A 452 5.50 4.21 7.25
CA GLU A 452 4.36 5.13 7.25
C GLU A 452 3.01 4.43 7.10
N GLY A 453 2.94 3.41 6.23
CA GLY A 453 1.73 2.58 6.05
C GLY A 453 1.41 1.68 7.24
N ILE A 454 2.29 1.65 8.24
CA ILE A 454 2.33 0.86 9.47
C ILE A 454 1.03 0.56 10.15
N GLY A 455 0.26 1.59 10.42
CA GLY A 455 -0.65 1.36 11.53
C GLY A 455 0.12 1.06 12.81
N GLU A 456 -0.52 0.70 13.91
CA GLU A 456 -0.04 1.13 15.25
C GLU A 456 0.30 2.65 15.35
N PHE A 457 0.02 3.37 14.23
CA PHE A 457 0.48 4.60 13.59
C PHE A 457 -0.58 5.15 12.62
N GLN A 458 -1.60 4.40 12.24
CA GLN A 458 -2.66 4.96 11.42
C GLN A 458 -3.58 5.65 12.38
N THR A 459 -3.43 6.98 12.34
CA THR A 459 -3.62 7.96 13.40
C THR A 459 -4.01 9.29 12.73
N GLU A 460 -4.86 9.26 11.71
CA GLU A 460 -5.21 10.48 10.99
C GLU A 460 -5.75 11.52 11.99
N ASN A 461 -5.19 12.74 11.94
CA ASN A 461 -5.72 13.85 12.72
C ASN A 461 -7.20 14.00 12.33
N PRO A 462 -8.10 14.25 13.28
CA PRO A 462 -9.44 14.68 12.91
C PRO A 462 -9.35 15.88 11.98
N LEU A 463 -10.29 15.99 11.03
CA LEU A 463 -10.37 17.19 10.21
C LEU A 463 -10.61 18.42 11.10
N PRO A 464 -10.16 19.63 10.70
CA PRO A 464 -10.50 20.85 11.42
C PRO A 464 -12.02 20.94 11.62
N PRO A 465 -12.51 21.24 12.84
CA PRO A 465 -13.93 21.41 13.06
C PRO A 465 -14.51 22.50 12.18
N ASP A 466 -15.77 22.32 11.80
CA ASP A 466 -16.54 23.38 11.16
C ASP A 466 -16.55 24.64 12.04
N ARG A 467 -16.66 25.81 11.41
CA ARG A 467 -16.84 27.07 12.15
C ARG A 467 -17.98 26.92 13.17
N PRO A 468 -17.77 27.25 14.45
CA PRO A 468 -18.80 27.12 15.48
C PRO A 468 -20.09 27.84 15.12
N THR A 469 -21.22 27.33 15.62
CA THR A 469 -22.56 27.92 15.44
C THR A 469 -23.20 28.24 16.79
N GLY A 470 -23.87 29.40 16.87
CA GLY A 470 -24.53 29.90 18.08
C GLY A 470 -24.96 31.38 17.93
N GLU A 471 -25.52 31.97 18.98
CA GLU A 471 -25.93 33.38 18.98
C GLU A 471 -24.69 34.30 18.95
N THR A 472 -24.71 35.34 18.11
CA THR A 472 -23.55 36.22 17.89
C THR A 472 -23.69 37.59 18.56
N ASN A 473 -24.89 37.96 19.00
CA ASN A 473 -25.14 39.19 19.77
C ASN A 473 -25.67 38.80 21.15
N ILE A 474 -24.77 38.70 22.12
CA ILE A 474 -25.06 38.15 23.45
C ILE A 474 -24.87 39.19 24.55
N LYS A 475 -25.27 38.86 25.78
CA LYS A 475 -25.21 39.76 26.93
C LYS A 475 -24.28 39.25 28.02
N THR A 476 -23.65 40.16 28.76
CA THR A 476 -22.85 39.77 29.92
C THR A 476 -23.70 39.08 31.00
N GLY A 477 -23.10 38.13 31.73
CA GLY A 477 -23.73 37.43 32.85
C GLY A 477 -24.80 36.40 32.47
N GLN A 478 -24.91 36.03 31.18
CA GLN A 478 -25.80 34.98 30.68
C GLN A 478 -25.01 33.84 30.04
N GLU A 479 -25.51 32.62 30.20
CA GLU A 479 -24.93 31.43 29.57
C GLU A 479 -25.52 31.23 28.17
N TYR A 480 -24.65 30.99 27.18
CA TYR A 480 -25.00 30.72 25.78
C TYR A 480 -24.32 29.44 25.30
N THR A 481 -25.01 28.67 24.47
CA THR A 481 -24.55 27.38 23.95
C THR A 481 -24.09 27.49 22.50
N PHE A 482 -22.97 26.85 22.19
CA PHE A 482 -22.37 26.77 20.86
C PHE A 482 -22.12 25.32 20.46
N SER A 483 -22.09 25.05 19.15
CA SER A 483 -21.81 23.73 18.62
C SER A 483 -20.95 23.72 17.36
N THR A 484 -20.27 22.59 17.11
CA THR A 484 -19.50 22.30 15.89
C THR A 484 -19.56 20.80 15.59
N VAL A 485 -19.06 20.38 14.42
CA VAL A 485 -18.90 18.98 14.01
C VAL A 485 -17.60 18.81 13.23
N THR A 486 -17.00 17.63 13.34
CA THR A 486 -15.95 17.15 12.44
C THR A 486 -16.02 15.63 12.30
N THR A 487 -15.19 15.09 11.41
CA THR A 487 -14.97 13.65 11.25
C THR A 487 -13.51 13.31 11.50
N ASP A 488 -13.30 12.15 12.10
CA ASP A 488 -12.00 11.47 12.15
C ASP A 488 -11.89 10.54 10.93
N PRO A 489 -10.84 10.64 10.11
CA PRO A 489 -10.68 9.80 8.91
C PRO A 489 -10.57 8.29 9.20
N ASP A 490 -10.18 7.90 10.42
CA ASP A 490 -10.19 6.51 10.87
C ASP A 490 -11.59 6.06 11.38
N ASP A 491 -12.62 6.91 11.23
CA ASP A 491 -13.96 6.77 11.82
C ASP A 491 -13.96 6.60 13.36
N GLY A 492 -12.95 7.19 14.02
CA GLY A 492 -12.74 7.12 15.47
C GLY A 492 -13.63 8.07 16.31
N ASN A 493 -13.70 7.82 17.63
CA ASN A 493 -14.32 8.77 18.56
C ASN A 493 -13.45 10.04 18.70
N ILE A 494 -14.12 11.18 18.86
CA ILE A 494 -13.53 12.52 18.95
C ILE A 494 -13.99 13.28 20.19
N ILE A 495 -13.11 14.15 20.69
CA ILE A 495 -13.38 15.14 21.74
C ILE A 495 -13.10 16.55 21.20
N TYR A 496 -13.79 17.56 21.73
CA TYR A 496 -13.68 18.95 21.28
C TYR A 496 -13.16 19.86 22.39
N TRP A 497 -12.51 20.97 22.01
CA TRP A 497 -12.07 22.02 22.94
C TRP A 497 -12.41 23.39 22.37
N PHE A 498 -13.28 24.14 23.06
CA PHE A 498 -13.69 25.49 22.69
C PHE A 498 -12.83 26.52 23.41
N ASP A 499 -12.21 27.41 22.65
CA ASP A 499 -11.63 28.67 23.15
C ASP A 499 -12.68 29.78 22.99
N TRP A 500 -13.00 30.47 24.09
CA TRP A 500 -14.07 31.48 24.14
C TRP A 500 -13.58 32.89 23.80
N GLY A 501 -12.28 33.07 23.56
CA GLY A 501 -11.67 34.36 23.19
C GLY A 501 -11.51 35.35 24.34
N ASP A 502 -12.01 35.04 25.55
CA ASP A 502 -11.89 35.89 26.76
C ASP A 502 -10.77 35.42 27.72
N GLY A 503 -9.95 34.47 27.26
CA GLY A 503 -8.90 33.83 28.05
C GLY A 503 -9.36 32.57 28.81
N THR A 504 -10.62 32.15 28.65
CA THR A 504 -11.16 30.91 29.21
C THR A 504 -11.50 29.88 28.12
N ASN A 505 -11.73 28.62 28.51
CA ASN A 505 -12.06 27.52 27.59
C ASN A 505 -13.00 26.49 28.23
N SER A 506 -13.56 25.59 27.43
CA SER A 506 -14.47 24.54 27.90
C SER A 506 -13.81 23.35 28.59
N GLY A 507 -12.48 23.20 28.47
CA GLY A 507 -11.83 21.89 28.57
C GLY A 507 -12.24 20.94 27.44
N TRP A 508 -11.72 19.70 27.47
CA TRP A 508 -12.12 18.66 26.51
C TRP A 508 -13.53 18.13 26.81
N ILE A 509 -14.42 18.19 25.83
CA ILE A 509 -15.79 17.67 25.91
C ILE A 509 -15.98 16.45 25.00
N GLY A 510 -16.67 15.41 25.49
CA GLY A 510 -16.90 14.14 24.79
C GLY A 510 -16.57 12.92 25.67
N PRO A 511 -16.27 11.75 25.08
CA PRO A 511 -16.11 11.46 23.65
C PRO A 511 -17.43 11.35 22.88
N PHE A 512 -17.39 11.65 21.58
CA PHE A 512 -18.47 11.51 20.63
C PHE A 512 -18.03 10.63 19.46
N ASN A 513 -18.93 9.89 18.83
CA ASN A 513 -18.61 9.18 17.59
C ASN A 513 -18.25 10.18 16.47
N SER A 514 -17.41 9.78 15.51
CA SER A 514 -17.08 10.58 14.31
C SER A 514 -18.34 11.14 13.65
N GLY A 515 -18.30 12.40 13.21
CA GLY A 515 -19.44 13.08 12.57
C GLY A 515 -20.56 13.49 13.54
N ARG A 516 -20.39 13.34 14.86
CA ARG A 516 -21.38 13.80 15.86
C ARG A 516 -21.01 15.19 16.39
N MET A 517 -22.06 15.97 16.65
CA MET A 517 -21.95 17.36 17.07
C MET A 517 -21.40 17.50 18.49
N GLY A 518 -20.34 18.29 18.66
CA GLY A 518 -19.85 18.76 19.95
C GLY A 518 -20.60 20.00 20.39
N VAL A 519 -21.00 20.08 21.67
CA VAL A 519 -21.82 21.17 22.22
C VAL A 519 -21.29 21.62 23.58
N SER A 520 -21.08 22.92 23.77
CA SER A 520 -20.66 23.50 25.06
C SER A 520 -21.27 24.88 25.30
N SER A 521 -21.33 25.31 26.56
CA SER A 521 -21.89 26.61 26.97
C SER A 521 -20.87 27.46 27.72
N HIS A 522 -21.00 28.78 27.62
CA HIS A 522 -20.15 29.74 28.32
C HIS A 522 -20.86 31.06 28.66
N MET A 523 -20.29 31.80 29.60
CA MET A 523 -20.77 33.11 30.07
C MET A 523 -19.62 34.13 30.11
N TRP A 524 -19.84 35.27 29.46
CA TRP A 524 -18.90 36.39 29.44
C TRP A 524 -19.29 37.43 30.49
N ASN A 525 -18.31 37.99 31.20
CA ASN A 525 -18.55 39.00 32.24
C ASN A 525 -18.26 40.44 31.76
N GLU A 526 -17.45 40.61 30.72
CA GLU A 526 -17.10 41.92 30.19
C GLU A 526 -17.67 42.12 28.78
N PRO A 527 -18.11 43.35 28.44
CA PRO A 527 -18.53 43.66 27.08
C PRO A 527 -17.33 43.75 26.14
N GLY A 528 -17.52 43.33 24.89
CA GLY A 528 -16.46 43.33 23.88
C GLY A 528 -16.78 42.47 22.66
N THR A 529 -15.81 42.35 21.76
CA THR A 529 -15.84 41.41 20.63
C THR A 529 -14.88 40.26 20.92
N TYR A 530 -15.36 39.03 20.72
CA TYR A 530 -14.59 37.81 21.00
C TYR A 530 -14.64 36.86 19.81
N GLU A 531 -13.59 36.08 19.64
CA GLU A 531 -13.49 35.07 18.57
C GLU A 531 -13.54 33.69 19.21
N ILE A 532 -14.56 32.90 18.88
CA ILE A 532 -14.69 31.52 19.36
C ILE A 532 -14.05 30.60 18.33
N THR A 533 -13.11 29.76 18.77
CA THR A 533 -12.46 28.75 17.92
C THR A 533 -12.54 27.37 18.57
N VAL A 534 -12.46 26.31 17.75
CA VAL A 534 -12.52 24.93 18.23
C VAL A 534 -11.42 24.10 17.60
N ILE A 535 -10.84 23.22 18.40
CA ILE A 535 -9.95 22.15 17.97
C ILE A 535 -10.53 20.81 18.42
N ALA A 536 -10.31 19.76 17.63
CA ALA A 536 -10.69 18.39 17.96
C ALA A 536 -9.47 17.52 18.25
N GLN A 537 -9.67 16.47 19.04
CA GLN A 537 -8.68 15.44 19.30
C GLN A 537 -9.32 14.06 19.14
N ASN A 538 -8.60 13.11 18.56
CA ASN A 538 -9.04 11.71 18.56
C ASN A 538 -8.62 10.98 19.84
N MET A 539 -9.13 9.77 20.06
CA MET A 539 -8.80 8.97 21.25
C MET A 539 -7.32 8.53 21.34
N LYS A 540 -6.53 8.76 20.28
CA LYS A 540 -5.09 8.49 20.23
C LYS A 540 -4.25 9.72 20.62
N GLY A 541 -4.90 10.86 20.92
CA GLY A 541 -4.25 12.08 21.40
C GLY A 541 -3.83 13.06 20.31
N LEU A 542 -4.21 12.82 19.05
CA LEU A 542 -3.81 13.66 17.93
C LEU A 542 -4.83 14.75 17.62
N LEU A 543 -4.32 15.94 17.29
CA LEU A 543 -5.07 17.18 17.20
C LEU A 543 -5.39 17.57 15.76
N SER A 544 -6.59 18.08 15.54
CA SER A 544 -6.98 18.71 14.27
C SER A 544 -6.29 20.07 14.07
N GLY A 545 -6.51 20.67 12.89
CA GLY A 545 -6.38 22.12 12.74
C GLY A 545 -7.45 22.88 13.52
N LEU A 546 -7.22 24.18 13.76
CA LEU A 546 -8.22 25.09 14.32
C LEU A 546 -9.37 25.32 13.34
N SER A 547 -10.59 25.42 13.86
CA SER A 547 -11.73 25.90 13.09
C SER A 547 -11.53 27.35 12.63
N GLU A 548 -12.25 27.76 11.59
CA GLU A 548 -12.46 29.19 11.33
C GLU A 548 -13.14 29.85 12.55
N PRO A 549 -12.78 31.10 12.90
CA PRO A 549 -13.33 31.76 14.08
C PRO A 549 -14.80 32.19 13.88
N LEU A 550 -15.60 32.06 14.95
CA LEU A 550 -16.90 32.71 15.06
C LEU A 550 -16.77 34.00 15.88
N ASN A 551 -16.97 35.14 15.23
CA ASN A 551 -16.93 36.43 15.90
C ASN A 551 -18.27 36.74 16.58
N ILE A 552 -18.22 37.03 17.88
CA ILE A 552 -19.38 37.42 18.68
C ILE A 552 -19.20 38.82 19.25
N THR A 553 -20.32 39.50 19.52
CA THR A 553 -20.38 40.78 20.24
C THR A 553 -21.11 40.56 21.56
N VAL A 554 -20.42 40.79 22.66
CA VAL A 554 -20.96 40.76 24.02
C VAL A 554 -21.29 42.20 24.41
N GLU A 555 -22.56 42.47 24.60
CA GLU A 555 -23.02 43.76 25.12
C GLU A 555 -23.25 43.68 26.62
N GLY A 556 -22.94 44.76 27.34
CA GLY A 556 -23.16 44.80 28.78
C GLY A 556 -24.65 44.70 29.12
N LEU A 557 -24.97 43.91 30.15
CA LEU A 557 -26.33 43.69 30.59
C LEU A 557 -26.93 45.00 31.13
N GLN A 558 -28.04 45.43 30.54
CA GLN A 558 -28.73 46.64 30.98
C GLN A 558 -29.62 46.34 32.18
N VAL A 559 -29.34 47.02 33.28
CA VAL A 559 -30.00 46.81 34.57
C VAL A 559 -30.56 48.13 35.11
N PHE A 560 -31.63 48.03 35.88
CA PHE A 560 -32.14 49.10 36.71
C PHE A 560 -31.71 48.86 38.14
N LEU A 561 -31.01 49.82 38.72
CA LEU A 561 -30.59 49.78 40.11
C LEU A 561 -31.39 50.83 40.89
N LEU A 562 -31.87 50.48 42.07
CA LEU A 562 -32.46 51.40 43.04
C LEU A 562 -31.99 51.02 44.45
N GLY A 563 -31.25 51.89 45.12
CA GLY A 563 -30.74 51.58 46.45
C GLY A 563 -29.92 52.69 47.09
N LYS A 564 -29.44 52.41 48.29
CA LYS A 564 -28.49 53.28 48.98
C LYS A 564 -27.08 53.05 48.41
N VAL A 565 -26.25 54.08 48.39
CA VAL A 565 -24.80 53.91 48.16
C VAL A 565 -24.11 54.05 49.50
N ASP A 566 -23.46 52.98 49.97
CA ASP A 566 -22.71 52.99 51.24
C ASP A 566 -21.24 53.35 51.00
N SER A 567 -20.67 52.88 49.89
CA SER A 567 -19.40 53.40 49.38
C SER A 567 -19.34 53.27 47.87
N ARG A 568 -18.52 54.11 47.23
CA ARG A 568 -18.20 53.99 45.80
C ARG A 568 -16.75 54.33 45.51
N THR A 569 -16.20 53.64 44.52
CA THR A 569 -14.90 53.94 43.93
C THR A 569 -15.08 54.13 42.43
N VAL A 570 -14.53 55.21 41.90
CA VAL A 570 -14.56 55.51 40.47
C VAL A 570 -13.17 55.24 39.90
N LYS A 571 -13.08 54.35 38.91
CA LYS A 571 -11.86 54.14 38.11
C LYS A 571 -12.03 54.78 36.73
N GLU A 572 -11.11 54.53 35.80
CA GLU A 572 -11.09 55.21 34.51
C GLU A 572 -12.37 54.95 33.69
N ASN A 573 -12.87 53.71 33.64
CA ASN A 573 -14.04 53.32 32.83
C ASN A 573 -15.22 52.73 33.62
N GLU A 574 -15.07 52.51 34.92
CA GLU A 574 -16.06 51.82 35.75
C GLU A 574 -16.34 52.55 37.08
N ILE A 575 -17.50 52.26 37.66
CA ILE A 575 -17.86 52.66 39.01
C ILE A 575 -18.19 51.39 39.81
N SER A 576 -17.41 51.13 40.86
CA SER A 576 -17.71 50.09 41.84
C SER A 576 -18.46 50.71 43.01
N LEU A 577 -19.64 50.21 43.32
CA LEU A 577 -20.45 50.63 44.46
C LEU A 577 -20.72 49.45 45.40
N PHE A 578 -20.74 49.73 46.69
CA PHE A 578 -21.22 48.82 47.72
C PHE A 578 -22.51 49.38 48.31
N SER A 579 -23.50 48.50 48.48
CA SER A 579 -24.83 48.85 48.99
C SER A 579 -25.34 47.76 49.92
N ASP A 580 -25.68 48.12 51.15
CA ASP A 580 -26.35 47.25 52.13
C ASP A 580 -27.80 46.94 51.71
N LYS A 581 -28.40 47.80 50.87
CA LYS A 581 -29.77 47.63 50.37
C LYS A 581 -29.94 48.09 48.92
N LEU A 582 -29.99 47.12 48.01
CA LEU A 582 -30.09 47.35 46.57
C LEU A 582 -31.22 46.55 45.94
N VAL A 583 -32.02 47.21 45.11
CA VAL A 583 -32.93 46.57 44.17
C VAL A 583 -32.25 46.50 42.82
N TYR A 584 -32.21 45.30 42.26
CA TYR A 584 -31.69 44.96 40.95
C TYR A 584 -32.84 44.49 40.05
N LEU A 585 -32.91 45.01 38.83
CA LEU A 585 -33.88 44.57 37.82
C LEU A 585 -33.21 44.54 36.44
N SER A 586 -33.24 43.41 35.76
CA SER A 586 -32.92 43.31 34.33
C SER A 586 -34.17 42.95 33.53
N VAL A 587 -34.26 43.42 32.28
CA VAL A 587 -35.45 43.23 31.41
C VAL A 587 -35.20 42.14 30.36
N THR A 588 -33.93 41.91 30.00
CA THR A 588 -33.54 40.89 29.02
C THR A 588 -32.17 40.32 29.42
N PRO A 589 -32.14 39.24 30.22
CA PRO A 589 -33.28 38.41 30.63
C PRO A 589 -34.12 39.14 31.69
N PHE A 590 -35.36 38.71 31.95
CA PHE A 590 -36.08 39.29 33.09
C PHE A 590 -35.52 38.71 34.38
N ASP A 591 -34.94 39.54 35.23
CA ASP A 591 -34.46 39.14 36.54
C ASP A 591 -34.68 40.26 37.55
N PHE A 592 -35.01 39.91 38.79
CA PHE A 592 -35.31 40.86 39.85
C PHE A 592 -34.82 40.34 41.19
N GLU A 593 -33.98 41.12 41.87
CA GLU A 593 -33.42 40.76 43.15
C GLU A 593 -33.39 41.95 44.13
N ILE A 594 -33.56 41.66 45.42
CA ILE A 594 -33.42 42.64 46.50
C ILE A 594 -32.32 42.16 47.45
N PHE A 595 -31.17 42.79 47.38
CA PHE A 595 -30.05 42.56 48.29
C PHE A 595 -30.29 43.29 49.61
N ASN A 596 -30.27 42.58 50.74
CA ASN A 596 -30.47 43.15 52.09
C ASN A 596 -29.28 42.95 53.04
N TYR A 597 -28.15 42.43 52.54
CA TYR A 597 -26.99 42.04 53.36
C TYR A 597 -25.64 42.50 52.80
N GLY A 598 -25.64 43.56 51.96
CA GLY A 598 -24.43 44.06 51.30
C GLY A 598 -24.18 43.37 49.95
N VAL A 599 -24.16 44.15 48.88
CA VAL A 599 -23.79 43.71 47.53
C VAL A 599 -22.79 44.70 46.93
N ARG A 600 -21.82 44.19 46.18
CA ARG A 600 -20.92 45.00 45.36
C ARG A 600 -21.36 44.92 43.90
N VAL A 601 -21.53 46.08 43.28
CA VAL A 601 -21.89 46.20 41.87
C VAL A 601 -20.84 47.02 41.15
N ILE A 602 -20.41 46.55 39.98
CA ILE A 602 -19.57 47.32 39.06
C ILE A 602 -20.41 47.64 37.84
N ILE A 603 -20.48 48.93 37.52
CA ILE A 603 -21.25 49.48 36.41
C ILE A 603 -20.38 50.37 35.53
N ASP A 604 -20.78 50.53 34.28
CA ASP A 604 -20.18 51.54 33.40
C ASP A 604 -20.38 52.96 33.93
N LYS A 605 -19.45 53.84 33.58
CA LYS A 605 -19.59 55.29 33.78
C LYS A 605 -20.69 55.92 32.92
N GLU A 606 -21.01 55.29 31.79
CA GLU A 606 -22.12 55.73 30.95
C GLU A 606 -23.42 55.12 31.47
N TYR A 607 -24.21 55.94 32.16
CA TYR A 607 -25.50 55.52 32.71
C TYR A 607 -26.57 56.59 32.54
N LYS A 608 -27.83 56.18 32.63
CA LYS A 608 -29.00 57.07 32.58
C LYS A 608 -29.72 57.02 33.92
N GLY A 609 -29.32 57.90 34.84
CA GLY A 609 -29.84 57.89 36.21
C GLY A 609 -29.17 58.88 37.15
N ILE A 610 -29.46 58.72 38.44
CA ILE A 610 -28.86 59.43 39.56
C ILE A 610 -27.90 58.46 40.26
N LEU A 611 -26.63 58.85 40.40
CA LEU A 611 -25.63 58.12 41.17
C LEU A 611 -24.77 59.12 41.96
N ASN A 612 -24.96 59.17 43.28
CA ASN A 612 -24.19 60.01 44.20
C ASN A 612 -23.74 59.19 45.43
N ASP A 613 -23.18 59.85 46.44
CA ASP A 613 -22.65 59.18 47.64
C ASP A 613 -23.73 58.62 48.58
N HIS A 614 -25.01 58.72 48.21
CA HIS A 614 -26.15 58.28 49.03
C HIS A 614 -27.18 57.41 48.29
N LEU A 615 -27.33 57.59 46.98
CA LEU A 615 -28.39 57.00 46.16
C LEU A 615 -27.86 56.51 44.82
N VAL A 616 -28.30 55.33 44.42
CA VAL A 616 -28.26 54.83 43.04
C VAL A 616 -29.70 54.64 42.56
N PHE A 617 -30.06 55.27 41.45
CA PHE A 617 -31.35 55.12 40.79
C PHE A 617 -31.25 55.34 39.28
N GLY A 618 -31.60 54.34 38.48
CA GLY A 618 -31.70 54.50 37.03
C GLY A 618 -31.24 53.28 36.26
N LYS A 619 -30.94 53.48 34.98
CA LYS A 619 -30.51 52.45 34.04
C LYS A 619 -28.98 52.47 33.90
N PHE A 620 -28.37 51.31 34.11
CA PHE A 620 -26.94 51.08 34.12
C PHE A 620 -26.57 49.92 33.21
N VAL A 621 -25.31 49.86 32.83
CA VAL A 621 -24.72 48.69 32.19
C VAL A 621 -23.90 47.96 33.25
N LEU A 622 -24.31 46.74 33.57
CA LEU A 622 -23.69 45.90 34.57
C LEU A 622 -22.43 45.24 34.00
N ARG A 623 -21.30 45.40 34.69
CA ARG A 623 -20.07 44.63 34.45
C ARG A 623 -19.96 43.44 35.39
N TYR A 624 -20.25 43.66 36.67
CA TYR A 624 -20.05 42.64 37.69
C TYR A 624 -20.99 42.84 38.87
N LEU A 625 -21.45 41.73 39.45
CA LEU A 625 -22.33 41.67 40.62
C LEU A 625 -21.82 40.56 41.56
N ASN A 626 -21.54 40.87 42.83
CA ASN A 626 -21.07 39.92 43.85
C ASN A 626 -21.59 40.31 45.24
#